data_AF-A0A964RTA2-F1
#
_entry.id   AF-A0A964RTA2-F1
#
_cell.length_a   1.000
_cell.length_b   1.000
_cell.length_c   1.000
_cell.angle_alpha   90.00
_cell.angle_beta   90.00
_cell.angle_gamma   90.00
#
_symmetry.space_group_name_H-M   'P 1'
#
loop_
_entity.id
_entity.type
_entity.pdbx_description
1 polymer ?
#
loop_
_entity_poly.entity_id
_entity_poly.type
_entity_poly.pdbx_seq_one_letter_code
_entity_poly.pdbx_strand_id
1 'polypeptide(L)' 'MSKGLLDPKVDFVFKNIFGSEKNPEILISFLNATLKPKNIITSVKIKGT' A
#
# COMPACT_ATOMS: atom_id res chain seq x y z
N MET A 1 -2.26 20.59 -8.74
CA MET A 1 -1.70 19.40 -9.41
C MET A 1 -2.84 18.43 -9.65
N SER A 2 -3.19 18.14 -10.90
CA SER A 2 -4.20 17.12 -11.21
C SER A 2 -3.72 15.78 -10.65
N LYS A 3 -4.55 15.11 -9.84
CA LYS A 3 -4.33 13.70 -9.47
C LYS A 3 -4.33 12.89 -10.76
N GLY A 4 -3.16 12.68 -11.35
CA GLY A 4 -2.99 11.76 -12.46
C GLY A 4 -3.37 10.38 -11.95
N LEU A 5 -4.30 9.72 -12.64
CA LEU A 5 -4.53 8.29 -12.45
C LEU A 5 -3.18 7.58 -12.62
N LEU A 6 -2.86 6.68 -11.70
CA LEU A 6 -1.75 5.76 -11.90
C LEU A 6 -2.01 4.99 -13.19
N ASP A 7 -0.95 4.70 -13.93
CA ASP A 7 -1.06 3.79 -15.06
C ASP A 7 -1.73 2.50 -14.56
N PRO A 8 -2.79 2.00 -15.23
CA PRO A 8 -3.54 0.84 -14.77
C PRO A 8 -2.67 -0.41 -14.55
N LYS A 9 -1.57 -0.57 -15.30
CA LYS A 9 -0.62 -1.67 -15.08
C LYS A 9 0.11 -1.51 -13.75
N VAL A 10 0.52 -0.28 -13.43
CA VAL A 10 1.18 0.04 -12.16
C VAL A 10 0.22 -0.17 -10.99
N ASP A 11 -1.03 0.29 -11.12
CA ASP A 11 -2.06 0.09 -10.10
C ASP A 11 -2.36 -1.41 -9.87
N PHE A 12 -2.46 -2.20 -10.95
CA PHE A 12 -2.68 -3.64 -10.86
C PHE A 12 -1.53 -4.39 -10.18
N VAL A 13 -0.28 -4.10 -10.57
CA VAL A 13 0.91 -4.69 -9.94
C VAL A 13 1.00 -4.29 -8.47
N PHE A 14 0.71 -3.02 -8.14
CA PHE A 14 0.72 -2.54 -6.77
C PHE A 14 -0.32 -3.27 -5.90
N LYS A 15 -1.55 -3.44 -6.40
CA LYS A 15 -2.60 -4.22 -5.72
C LYS A 15 -2.24 -5.69 -5.56
N ASN A 16 -1.55 -6.32 -6.51
CA ASN A 16 -1.13 -7.71 -6.35
C ASN A 16 -0.05 -7.90 -5.28
N ILE A 17 0.88 -6.96 -5.17
CA ILE A 17 1.97 -7.03 -4.19
C ILE A 17 1.49 -6.60 -2.80
N PHE A 18 0.75 -5.50 -2.72
CA PHE A 18 0.42 -4.84 -1.45
C PHE A 18 -1.06 -4.92 -1.06
N GLY A 19 -1.95 -5.26 -2.00
CA GLY A 19 -3.40 -5.34 -1.79
C GLY A 19 -3.90 -6.73 -1.37
N SER A 20 -3.00 -7.66 -1.05
CA SER A 20 -3.36 -9.00 -0.57
C SER A 20 -3.48 -9.04 0.95
N GLU A 21 -4.63 -9.49 1.46
CA GLU A 21 -4.83 -9.73 2.90
C GLU A 21 -3.95 -10.86 3.47
N LYS A 22 -3.33 -11.67 2.60
CA LYS A 22 -2.48 -12.79 3.03
C LYS A 22 -1.13 -12.35 3.59
N ASN A 23 -0.62 -11.19 3.17
CA ASN A 23 0.72 -10.71 3.54
C ASN A 23 0.70 -9.19 3.89
N PRO A 24 -0.05 -8.77 4.92
CA PRO A 24 -0.16 -7.36 5.29
C PRO A 24 1.17 -6.72 5.72
N GLU A 25 2.15 -7.51 6.17
CA GLU A 25 3.47 -7.07 6.63
C GLU A 25 4.30 -6.37 5.55
N ILE A 26 4.11 -6.76 4.28
CA ILE A 26 4.80 -6.15 3.14
C ILE A 26 4.31 -4.71 2.95
N LEU A 27 2.99 -4.52 2.98
CA LEU A 27 2.38 -3.18 2.92
C LEU A 27 2.77 -2.34 4.14
N ILE A 28 2.76 -2.92 5.34
CA ILE A 28 3.20 -2.23 6.57
C ILE A 28 4.66 -1.77 6.46
N SER A 29 5.57 -2.64 6.02
CA SER A 29 6.99 -2.31 5.87
C SER A 29 7.21 -1.19 4.86
N PHE A 30 6.52 -1.27 3.70
CA PHE A 30 6.57 -0.23 2.68
C PHE A 30 6.09 1.13 3.20
N LEU A 31 4.94 1.16 3.90
CA LEU A 31 4.37 2.38 4.45
C LEU A 31 5.28 3.00 5.52
N ASN A 32 5.84 2.18 6.43
CA ASN A 32 6.78 2.66 7.44
C ASN A 32 8.06 3.26 6.82
N ALA A 33 8.62 2.62 5.80
CA ALA A 33 9.81 3.11 5.11
C ALA A 33 9.56 4.40 4.31
N THR A 34 8.38 4.51 3.68
CA THR A 34 8.03 5.63 2.80
C THR A 34 7.56 6.85 3.58
N LEU A 35 6.63 6.66 4.53
CA LEU A 35 6.02 7.76 5.28
C LEU A 35 6.86 8.22 6.47
N LYS A 36 7.79 7.37 6.96
CA LYS A 36 8.60 7.60 8.16
C LYS A 36 7.77 8.19 9.31
N PRO A 37 6.63 7.56 9.68
CA PRO A 37 5.72 8.14 10.65
C PRO A 37 6.37 8.17 12.05
N LYS A 38 5.98 9.14 12.88
CA LYS A 38 6.45 9.22 14.28
C LYS A 38 6.06 7.99 15.09
N ASN A 39 4.89 7.42 14.80
CA ASN A 39 4.40 6.18 15.38
C ASN A 39 4.41 5.10 14.30
N ILE A 40 5.06 3.98 14.57
CA ILE A 40 5.19 2.88 13.61
C ILE A 40 3.82 2.25 13.36
N ILE A 41 3.51 1.99 12.09
CA ILE A 41 2.29 1.29 11.68
C ILE A 41 2.46 -0.19 12.02
N THR A 42 1.52 -0.77 12.76
CA THR A 42 1.55 -2.17 13.23
C THR A 42 0.42 -3.03 12.67
N SER A 43 -0.61 -2.41 12.11
CA SER A 43 -1.76 -3.11 11.54
C SER A 43 -2.36 -2.30 10.41
N VAL A 44 -2.84 -2.98 9.37
CA VAL A 44 -3.53 -2.41 8.22
C VAL A 44 -4.76 -3.26 7.90
N LYS A 45 -5.85 -2.62 7.48
CA LYS A 45 -7.04 -3.30 6.98
C LYS A 45 -7.32 -2.82 5.57
N ILE A 46 -7.32 -3.75 4.62
CA ILE A 46 -7.67 -3.48 3.23
C ILE A 46 -9.20 -3.49 3.15
N LYS A 47 -9.80 -2.47 2.54
CA LYS A 47 -11.25 -2.37 2.32
C LYS A 47 -11.51 -2.22 0.82
N GLY A 48 -12.24 -3.17 0.25
CA GLY A 48 -12.63 -3.19 -1.15
C GLY A 48 -11.53 -3.75 -2.06
N THR A 49 -11.88 -4.81 -2.80
CA THR A 49 -11.23 -5.16 -4.07
C THR A 49 -12.16 -4.77 -5.20
#